data_AF-A0A7S2ATD6-F1
#
_entry.id   AF-A0A7S2ATD6-F1
#
_cell.length_a   1.000
_cell.length_b   1.000
_cell.length_c   1.000
_cell.angle_alpha   90.00
_cell.angle_beta   90.00
_cell.angle_gamma   90.00
#
_symmetry.space_group_name_H-M   'P 1'
#
loop_
_entity.id
_entity.type
_entity.pdbx_description
1 polymer ?
#
loop_
_entity_poly.entity_id
_entity_poly.type
_entity_poly.pdbx_seq_one_letter_code
_entity_poly.pdbx_strand_id
1 'polypeptide(L)'
;YEYDADGTAWIKHVGAGPLTLASLEDSLAEVKQLFKSKFGRDVEEEDEEEYEYDADGTAWIKHVGTGPLTFDSLEDSLAEVKQLFKSKFGRDVEEEDEEEYEYDADGTAWIKHVGTGPLTIASLEDSLAEVKQLFNTKFGQDVDEEESEDDEYEYDADG
;
A
#
# COMPACT_ATOMS: atom_id res chain seq x y z
N TYR A 1 7.02 -10.48 -40.17
CA TYR A 1 6.02 -10.08 -39.16
C TYR A 1 4.67 -10.22 -39.82
N GLU A 2 3.85 -11.11 -39.29
CA GLU A 2 2.44 -11.13 -39.66
C GLU A 2 1.76 -10.05 -38.80
N TYR A 3 0.81 -9.33 -39.39
CA TYR A 3 0.06 -8.27 -38.74
C TYR A 3 -1.40 -8.72 -38.67
N ASP A 4 -2.06 -8.50 -37.55
CA ASP A 4 -3.50 -8.75 -37.44
C ASP A 4 -4.29 -7.62 -38.12
N ALA A 5 -5.63 -7.73 -38.08
CA ALA A 5 -6.52 -6.75 -38.69
C ALA A 5 -6.37 -5.34 -38.08
N ASP A 6 -5.82 -5.25 -36.88
CA ASP A 6 -5.61 -4.01 -36.13
C ASP A 6 -4.17 -3.46 -36.27
N GLY A 7 -3.34 -4.11 -37.10
CA GLY A 7 -1.97 -3.68 -37.37
C GLY A 7 -0.98 -4.01 -36.26
N THR A 8 -1.35 -4.88 -35.31
CA THR A 8 -0.46 -5.37 -34.26
C THR A 8 0.47 -6.42 -34.85
N ALA A 9 1.78 -6.23 -34.71
CA ALA A 9 2.77 -7.21 -35.16
C ALA A 9 2.79 -8.39 -34.20
N TRP A 10 2.49 -9.59 -34.69
CA TRP A 10 2.55 -10.81 -33.89
C TRP A 10 3.75 -11.67 -34.28
N ILE A 11 4.42 -12.19 -33.25
CA ILE A 11 5.55 -13.11 -33.39
C ILE A 11 5.00 -14.54 -33.28
N LYS A 12 5.00 -15.26 -34.39
CA LYS A 12 4.64 -16.68 -34.40
C LYS A 12 5.83 -17.52 -33.94
N HIS A 13 5.79 -18.01 -32.71
CA HIS A 13 6.72 -19.02 -32.24
C HIS A 13 6.33 -20.38 -32.83
N VAL A 14 7.01 -20.80 -33.90
CA VAL A 14 6.90 -22.17 -34.42
C VAL A 14 7.82 -23.06 -33.59
N GLY A 15 7.24 -23.83 -32.67
CA GLY A 15 7.96 -24.85 -31.90
C GLY A 15 8.59 -25.89 -32.81
N ALA A 16 9.81 -26.31 -32.47
CA ALA A 16 10.57 -27.30 -33.22
C ALA A 16 9.93 -28.70 -33.06
N GLY A 17 9.18 -29.14 -34.06
CA GLY A 17 8.65 -30.49 -34.16
C GLY A 17 7.22 -30.65 -33.62
N PRO A 18 6.57 -31.80 -33.91
CA PRO A 18 5.24 -32.08 -33.41
C PRO A 18 5.26 -32.10 -31.88
N LEU A 19 4.48 -31.23 -31.25
CA LEU A 19 4.13 -31.33 -29.83
C LEU A 19 3.48 -32.68 -29.63
N THR A 20 4.24 -33.65 -29.14
CA THR A 20 3.71 -34.93 -28.71
C THR A 20 3.24 -34.80 -27.27
N LEU A 21 2.23 -35.58 -26.87
CA LEU A 21 1.81 -35.61 -25.46
C LEU A 21 2.99 -35.89 -24.53
N ALA A 22 3.92 -36.76 -24.95
CA ALA A 22 5.15 -37.04 -24.23
C ALA A 22 6.03 -35.78 -24.01
N SER A 23 6.26 -34.96 -25.05
CA SER A 23 7.05 -33.72 -24.89
C SER A 23 6.37 -32.69 -23.98
N LEU A 24 5.03 -32.70 -23.94
CA LEU A 24 4.26 -31.83 -23.06
C LEU A 24 4.30 -32.33 -21.61
N GLU A 25 4.22 -33.64 -21.41
CA GLU A 25 4.37 -34.29 -20.10
C GLU A 25 5.77 -34.07 -19.52
N ASP A 26 6.82 -34.21 -20.34
CA ASP A 26 8.21 -33.93 -19.92
C ASP A 26 8.39 -32.46 -19.52
N SER A 27 7.87 -31.53 -20.33
CA SER A 27 7.93 -30.10 -20.02
C SER A 27 7.15 -29.75 -18.75
N LEU A 28 5.98 -30.38 -18.56
CA LEU A 28 5.16 -30.19 -17.36
C LEU A 28 5.88 -30.73 -16.11
N ALA A 29 6.55 -31.88 -16.23
CA ALA A 29 7.35 -32.46 -15.14
C ALA A 29 8.53 -31.55 -14.75
N GLU A 30 9.23 -30.98 -15.73
CA GLU A 30 10.33 -30.03 -15.50
C GLU A 30 9.82 -28.77 -14.79
N VAL A 31 8.68 -28.21 -15.24
CA VAL A 31 8.07 -27.04 -14.59
C VAL A 31 7.62 -27.33 -13.16
N LYS A 32 7.03 -28.50 -12.90
CA LYS A 32 6.66 -28.93 -11.54
C LYS A 32 7.88 -29.06 -10.63
N GLN A 33 8.98 -29.63 -11.12
CA GLN A 33 10.23 -29.73 -10.36
C GLN A 33 10.84 -28.36 -10.06
N LEU A 34 10.86 -27.47 -11.04
CA LEU A 34 11.34 -26.09 -10.86
C LEU A 34 10.48 -25.32 -9.86
N PHE A 35 9.16 -25.48 -9.93
CA PHE A 35 8.24 -24.88 -8.97
C PHE A 35 8.53 -25.37 -7.55
N LYS A 36 8.64 -26.68 -7.35
CA LYS A 36 8.99 -27.29 -6.06
C LYS A 36 10.34 -26.80 -5.54
N SER A 37 11.36 -26.74 -6.41
CA SER A 37 12.69 -26.25 -6.03
C SER A 37 12.69 -24.77 -5.65
N LYS A 38 11.80 -23.97 -6.23
CA LYS A 38 11.76 -22.51 -6.04
C LYS A 38 10.90 -22.10 -4.86
N PHE A 39 9.76 -22.77 -4.66
CA PHE A 39 8.75 -22.39 -3.67
C PHE A 39 8.63 -23.37 -2.51
N GLY A 40 9.33 -24.51 -2.56
CA GLY A 40 9.38 -25.49 -1.47
C GLY A 40 8.10 -26.34 -1.31
N ARG A 41 7.06 -26.10 -2.11
CA ARG A 41 5.79 -26.87 -2.14
C ARG A 41 5.51 -27.46 -3.51
N ASP A 42 4.81 -28.58 -3.55
CA ASP A 42 4.39 -29.18 -4.82
C ASP A 42 3.19 -28.43 -5.41
N VAL A 43 3.00 -28.48 -6.74
CA VAL A 43 1.80 -27.89 -7.38
C VAL A 43 0.57 -28.78 -7.15
N GLU A 44 0.80 -30.07 -6.87
CA GLU A 44 -0.25 -31.04 -6.51
C GLU A 44 -0.45 -31.14 -5.00
N GLU A 45 0.35 -30.43 -4.22
CA GLU A 45 0.03 -30.17 -2.82
C GLU A 45 -1.14 -29.20 -2.86
N GLU A 46 -2.35 -29.76 -2.76
CA GLU A 46 -3.57 -29.01 -2.51
C GLU A 46 -3.28 -28.24 -1.22
N ASP A 47 -2.94 -26.96 -1.34
CA ASP A 47 -3.02 -26.05 -0.21
C ASP A 47 -4.47 -26.23 0.24
N GLU A 48 -4.67 -26.93 1.37
CA GLU A 48 -5.96 -26.96 2.06
C GLU A 48 -6.22 -25.52 2.51
N GLU A 49 -6.57 -24.66 1.55
CA GLU A 49 -7.07 -23.32 1.78
C GLU A 49 -8.39 -23.54 2.50
N GLU A 50 -8.33 -23.55 3.82
CA GLU A 50 -9.49 -23.66 4.69
C GLU A 50 -10.34 -22.40 4.45
N TYR A 51 -11.32 -22.53 3.55
CA TYR A 51 -12.30 -21.49 3.30
C TYR A 51 -13.25 -21.43 4.49
N GLU A 52 -13.19 -20.34 5.25
CA GLU A 52 -14.18 -20.04 6.28
C GLU A 52 -15.24 -19.11 5.69
N TYR A 53 -16.52 -19.38 5.95
CA TYR A 53 -17.63 -18.53 5.52
C TYR A 53 -18.12 -17.70 6.70
N ASP A 54 -18.27 -16.39 6.51
CA ASP A 54 -18.91 -15.54 7.51
C ASP A 54 -20.44 -15.71 7.52
N ALA A 55 -21.12 -15.02 8.44
CA ALA A 55 -22.57 -15.07 8.58
C ALA A 55 -23.33 -14.57 7.33
N ASP A 56 -22.66 -13.79 6.48
CA ASP A 56 -23.17 -13.24 5.23
C ASP A 56 -22.82 -14.13 4.01
N GLY A 57 -22.09 -15.23 4.24
CA GLY A 57 -21.69 -16.19 3.20
C GLY A 57 -20.48 -15.75 2.37
N THR A 58 -19.73 -14.75 2.83
CA THR A 58 -18.46 -14.36 2.19
C THR A 58 -17.39 -15.40 2.51
N ALA A 59 -16.73 -15.91 1.48
CA ALA A 59 -15.61 -16.83 1.63
C ALA A 59 -14.34 -16.06 2.00
N TRP A 60 -13.74 -16.42 3.14
CA TRP A 60 -12.48 -15.90 3.63
C TRP A 60 -11.40 -16.97 3.53
N ILE A 61 -10.25 -16.61 2.98
CA ILE A 61 -9.08 -17.49 2.90
C ILE A 61 -8.29 -17.33 4.18
N LYS A 62 -8.19 -18.40 4.96
CA LYS A 62 -7.38 -18.42 6.16
C LYS A 62 -5.93 -18.69 5.80
N HIS A 63 -5.13 -17.62 5.75
CA HIS A 63 -3.68 -17.76 5.68
C HIS A 63 -3.13 -18.14 7.05
N VAL A 64 -2.96 -19.44 7.29
CA VAL A 64 -2.17 -19.92 8.43
C VAL A 64 -0.70 -19.75 8.09
N GLY A 65 -0.05 -18.76 8.70
CA GLY A 65 1.40 -18.56 8.57
C GLY A 65 2.16 -19.82 9.01
N THR A 66 3.32 -20.07 8.40
CA THR A 66 4.15 -21.24 8.68
C THR A 66 4.73 -21.16 10.10
N GLY A 67 4.04 -21.78 11.06
CA GLY A 67 4.52 -21.95 12.43
C GLY A 67 3.99 -20.92 13.42
N PRO A 68 4.15 -21.18 14.74
CA PRO A 68 3.73 -20.26 15.77
C PRO A 68 4.55 -18.97 15.68
N LEU A 69 3.87 -17.85 15.42
CA LEU A 69 4.42 -16.52 15.69
C LEU A 69 4.68 -16.43 17.20
N THR A 70 5.92 -16.70 17.61
CA THR A 70 6.32 -16.49 19.00
C THR A 70 6.63 -15.01 19.19
N PHE A 71 6.41 -14.52 20.40
CA PHE A 71 6.79 -13.15 20.76
C PHE A 71 8.26 -12.88 20.43
N ASP A 72 9.14 -13.85 20.70
CA ASP A 72 10.55 -13.81 20.36
C ASP A 72 10.79 -13.62 18.84
N SER A 73 10.08 -14.35 17.98
CA SER A 73 10.23 -14.20 16.51
C SER A 73 9.78 -12.82 16.00
N LEU A 74 8.81 -12.22 16.68
CA LEU A 74 8.32 -10.88 16.38
C LEU A 74 9.31 -9.82 16.85
N GLU A 75 9.91 -10.00 18.03
CA GLU A 75 10.96 -9.10 18.54
C GLU A 75 12.21 -9.13 17.66
N ASP A 76 12.65 -10.31 17.22
CA ASP A 76 13.77 -10.47 16.30
C ASP A 76 13.50 -9.78 14.95
N SER A 77 12.31 -10.00 14.39
CA SER A 77 11.89 -9.35 13.14
C SER A 77 11.80 -7.83 13.28
N LEU A 78 11.29 -7.35 14.41
CA LEU A 78 11.21 -5.92 14.71
C LEU A 78 12.61 -5.31 14.86
N ALA A 79 13.55 -6.02 15.48
CA ALA A 79 14.94 -5.58 15.61
C ALA A 79 15.63 -5.49 14.23
N GLU A 80 15.39 -6.45 13.34
CA GLU A 80 15.91 -6.43 11.97
C GLU A 80 15.36 -5.24 11.17
N VAL A 81 14.04 -4.99 11.27
CA VAL A 81 13.41 -3.84 10.60
C VAL A 81 13.96 -2.51 11.13
N LYS A 82 14.15 -2.37 12.45
CA LYS A 82 14.77 -1.17 13.05
C LYS A 82 16.20 -0.96 12.55
N GLN A 83 17.00 -2.03 12.45
CA GLN A 83 18.36 -1.95 11.89
C GLN A 83 18.36 -1.56 10.41
N LEU A 84 17.47 -2.14 9.60
CA LEU A 84 17.33 -1.79 8.18
C LEU A 84 16.91 -0.34 8.00
N PHE A 85 15.96 0.12 8.82
CA PHE A 85 15.52 1.52 8.82
C PHE A 85 16.71 2.44 9.14
N LYS A 86 17.44 2.17 10.22
CA LYS A 86 18.64 2.92 10.58
C LYS A 86 19.70 2.91 9.48
N SER A 87 19.93 1.77 8.85
CA SER A 87 20.89 1.65 7.74
C SER A 87 20.45 2.42 6.49
N LYS A 88 19.15 2.53 6.22
CA LYS A 88 18.63 3.21 5.02
C LYS A 88 18.51 4.72 5.20
N PHE A 89 18.03 5.15 6.36
CA PHE A 89 17.66 6.54 6.62
C PHE A 89 18.66 7.27 7.52
N GLY A 90 19.64 6.56 8.08
CA GLY A 90 20.69 7.14 8.93
C GLY A 90 20.22 7.58 10.31
N ARG A 91 18.93 7.35 10.64
CA ARG A 91 18.24 7.75 11.87
C ARG A 91 17.57 6.54 12.50
N ASP A 92 17.60 6.46 13.82
CA ASP A 92 16.83 5.43 14.54
C ASP A 92 15.34 5.81 14.57
N VAL A 93 14.45 4.81 14.59
CA VAL A 93 13.00 5.09 14.69
C VAL A 93 12.63 5.61 16.10
N GLU A 94 13.49 5.32 17.08
CA GLU A 94 13.36 5.79 18.47
C GLU A 94 14.11 7.11 18.72
N GLU A 95 14.82 7.61 17.72
CA GLU A 95 15.46 8.92 17.79
C GLU A 95 14.37 9.97 17.58
N GLU A 96 13.89 10.51 18.70
CA GLU A 96 13.00 11.67 18.74
C GLU A 96 13.68 12.78 17.92
N ASP A 97 13.04 13.19 16.82
CA ASP A 97 13.57 14.27 15.97
C ASP A 97 13.82 15.47 16.88
N GLU A 98 15.10 15.80 17.09
CA GLU A 98 15.49 16.98 17.83
C GLU A 98 14.93 18.16 17.02
N GLU A 99 13.76 18.68 17.45
CA GLU A 99 13.01 19.70 16.73
C GLU A 99 13.93 20.90 16.51
N GLU A 100 14.50 21.02 15.31
CA GLU A 100 15.40 22.12 14.97
C GLU A 100 14.55 23.38 14.83
N TYR A 101 14.51 24.17 15.90
CA TYR A 101 13.86 25.47 15.92
C TYR A 101 14.74 26.50 15.20
N GLU A 102 14.31 26.93 14.01
CA GLU A 102 14.87 28.11 13.34
C GLU A 102 14.11 29.35 13.82
N TYR A 103 14.81 30.41 14.21
CA TYR A 103 14.19 31.69 14.59
C TYR A 103 14.22 32.65 13.41
N ASP A 104 13.09 33.25 13.06
CA ASP A 104 13.05 34.32 12.07
C ASP A 104 13.60 35.65 12.61
N ALA A 105 13.65 36.68 11.76
CA ALA A 105 14.13 38.00 12.13
C ALA A 105 13.28 38.69 13.22
N ASP A 106 12.04 38.22 13.42
CA ASP A 106 11.09 38.70 14.43
C ASP A 106 11.15 37.86 15.71
N GLY A 107 12.00 36.83 15.77
CA GLY A 107 12.18 35.95 16.91
C GLY A 107 11.11 34.87 17.06
N THR A 108 10.31 34.62 16.02
CA THR A 108 9.34 33.52 16.00
C THR A 108 10.08 32.21 15.76
N ALA A 109 9.84 31.22 16.62
CA ALA A 109 10.39 29.88 16.45
C ALA A 109 9.60 29.10 15.40
N TRP A 110 10.28 28.63 14.37
CA TRP A 110 9.75 27.80 13.29
C TRP A 110 10.33 26.39 13.40
N ILE A 111 9.46 25.37 13.35
CA ILE A 111 9.86 23.96 13.32
C ILE A 111 10.03 23.55 11.86
N LYS A 112 11.24 23.13 11.49
CA LYS A 112 11.52 22.66 10.14
C LYS A 112 11.20 21.17 10.02
N HIS A 113 10.00 20.84 9.57
CA HIS A 113 9.68 19.47 9.17
C HIS A 113 10.32 19.16 7.80
N VAL A 114 11.49 18.51 7.81
CA VAL A 114 12.07 17.94 6.58
C VAL A 114 11.34 16.63 6.28
N GLY A 115 10.30 16.71 5.45
CA GLY A 115 9.61 15.54 4.92
C GLY A 115 10.57 14.64 4.12
N THR A 116 10.45 13.33 4.31
CA THR A 116 11.29 12.33 3.63
C THR A 116 10.83 12.15 2.20
N GLY A 117 11.47 12.84 1.25
CA GLY A 117 11.32 12.60 -0.19
C GLY A 117 10.86 13.82 -0.99
N PRO A 118 10.92 13.77 -2.34
CA PRO A 118 10.43 14.84 -3.18
C PRO A 118 8.91 14.95 -3.02
N LEU A 119 8.47 15.99 -2.33
CA LEU A 119 7.06 16.39 -2.27
C LEU A 119 6.59 16.66 -3.71
N THR A 120 5.71 15.80 -4.21
CA THR A 120 5.02 16.04 -5.47
C THR A 120 3.75 16.82 -5.18
N ILE A 121 3.29 17.63 -6.13
CA ILE A 121 2.02 18.36 -5.98
C ILE A 121 0.88 17.39 -5.65
N ALA A 122 0.88 16.19 -6.27
CA ALA A 122 -0.09 15.13 -5.98
C ALA A 122 -0.07 14.69 -4.50
N SER A 123 1.11 14.46 -3.91
CA SER A 123 1.21 14.08 -2.49
C SER A 123 0.72 15.17 -1.53
N LEU A 124 0.84 16.44 -1.93
CA LEU A 124 0.34 17.58 -1.16
C LEU A 124 -1.18 17.71 -1.29
N GLU A 125 -1.72 17.49 -2.49
CA GLU A 125 -3.17 17.48 -2.76
C GLU A 125 -3.88 16.35 -1.98
N ASP A 126 -3.31 15.15 -1.95
CA ASP A 126 -3.85 14.02 -1.19
C ASP A 126 -3.86 14.30 0.32
N SER A 127 -2.75 14.83 0.85
CA SER A 127 -2.64 15.18 2.28
C SER A 127 -3.62 16.31 2.65
N LEU A 128 -3.79 17.29 1.77
CA LEU A 128 -4.74 18.39 1.98
C LEU A 128 -6.18 17.88 1.97
N ALA A 129 -6.53 16.95 1.08
CA ALA A 129 -7.84 16.32 1.04
C ALA A 129 -8.14 15.54 2.33
N GLU A 130 -7.17 14.77 2.84
CA GLU A 130 -7.31 14.04 4.10
C GLU A 130 -7.55 14.99 5.29
N VAL A 131 -6.78 16.08 5.38
CA VAL A 131 -6.93 17.08 6.45
C VAL A 131 -8.30 17.78 6.37
N LYS A 132 -8.77 18.15 5.17
CA LYS A 132 -10.11 18.72 4.98
C LYS A 132 -11.21 17.75 5.42
N GLN A 133 -11.08 16.47 5.07
CA GLN A 133 -12.04 15.44 5.49
C GLN A 133 -12.05 15.25 7.01
N LEU A 134 -10.87 15.19 7.65
CA LEU A 134 -10.77 15.06 9.09
C LEU A 134 -11.33 16.29 9.81
N PHE A 135 -11.11 17.49 9.28
CA PHE A 135 -11.68 18.71 9.80
C PHE A 135 -13.20 18.70 9.73
N ASN A 136 -13.77 18.38 8.58
CA ASN A 136 -15.21 18.26 8.41
C ASN A 136 -15.80 17.17 9.33
N THR A 137 -15.13 16.01 9.45
CA THR A 137 -15.57 14.94 10.37
C THR A 137 -15.58 15.41 11.83
N LYS A 138 -14.59 16.23 12.23
CA LYS A 138 -14.41 16.65 13.63
C LYS A 138 -15.31 17.83 14.01
N PHE A 139 -15.51 18.77 13.11
CA PHE A 139 -16.20 20.04 13.39
C PHE A 139 -17.56 20.14 12.70
N GLY A 140 -17.88 19.22 11.79
CA GLY A 140 -19.13 19.21 11.02
C GLY A 140 -19.26 20.37 10.04
N GLN A 141 -18.15 21.05 9.74
CA GLN A 141 -18.08 22.21 8.86
C GLN A 141 -17.09 21.91 7.73
N ASP A 142 -17.55 22.09 6.50
CA ASP A 142 -16.66 22.05 5.35
C ASP A 142 -15.92 23.38 5.22
N VAL A 143 -14.60 23.32 5.05
CA VAL A 143 -13.76 24.53 4.95
C VAL A 143 -13.99 25.26 3.63
N ASP A 144 -14.49 24.56 2.62
CA ASP A 144 -14.77 25.12 1.30
C ASP A 144 -16.24 25.58 1.16
N GLU A 145 -17.08 25.43 2.19
CA GLU A 145 -18.46 25.91 2.21
C GLU A 145 -18.50 27.38 2.65
N GLU A 146 -18.78 28.27 1.70
CA GLU A 146 -18.99 29.70 1.96
C GLU A 146 -20.20 29.89 2.90
N GLU A 147 -19.96 30.57 4.03
CA GLU A 147 -20.97 30.91 5.02
C GLU A 147 -22.03 31.81 4.35
N SER A 148 -23.18 31.23 3.99
CA SER A 148 -24.31 32.01 3.50
C SER A 148 -24.88 32.81 4.66
N GLU A 149 -24.46 34.06 4.79
CA GLU A 149 -25.00 35.06 5.72
C GLU A 149 -26.48 35.38 5.38
N ASP A 150 -27.39 34.46 5.69
CA ASP A 150 -28.84 34.69 5.77
C ASP A 150 -29.20 35.04 7.23
N ASP A 151 -28.58 36.09 7.77
CA ASP A 151 -29.06 36.75 8.98
C ASP A 151 -30.19 37.72 8.60
N GLU A 152 -31.42 37.21 8.64
CA GLU A 152 -32.65 38.00 8.54
C GLU A 152 -32.76 38.91 9.78
N TYR A 153 -32.24 40.13 9.68
CA TYR A 153 -32.34 41.14 10.73
C TYR A 153 -33.80 41.62 10.86
N GLU A 154 -34.55 41.11 11.85
CA GLU A 154 -35.80 41.74 12.30
C GLU A 154 -35.49 43.11 12.94
N TYR A 155 -35.91 44.18 12.27
CA TYR A 155 -35.93 45.52 12.85
C TYR A 155 -37.10 45.63 13.83
N ASP A 156 -36.80 45.59 15.13
CA ASP A 156 -37.74 46.05 16.16
C ASP A 156 -37.98 47.56 16.00
N ALA A 157 -39.10 47.89 15.35
CA ALA A 157 -39.62 49.24 15.25
C ALA A 157 -40.67 49.46 16.36
N ASP A 158 -40.22 49.93 17.51
CA ASP A 158 -41.05 50.59 18.53
C ASP A 158 -40.16 51.68 19.17
N GLY A 159 -40.56 52.95 19.35
CA GLY A 159 -41.86 53.58 19.36
C GLY A 159 -41.80 54.71 20.38
#